data_AF-A0A3A4PKH6-F1
#
_entry.id   AF-A0A3A4PKH6-F1
#
_cell.length_a   1.000
_cell.length_b   1.000
_cell.length_c   1.000
_cell.angle_alpha   90.00
_cell.angle_beta   90.00
_cell.angle_gamma   90.00
#
_symmetry.space_group_name_H-M   'P 1'
#
loop_
_entity.id
_entity.type
_entity.pdbx_description
1 polymer ?
#
loop_
_entity_poly.entity_id
_entity_poly.type
_entity_poly.pdbx_seq_one_letter_code
_entity_poly.pdbx_strand_id
1 'polypeptide(L)' 'MSVGDKAPEFALPDAATGEVVGLADLLGQPLLIYFGRGTW' A
#
# COMPACT_ATOMS: atom_id res chain seq x y z
N MET A 1 -10.76 -6.69 -11.45
CA MET A 1 -10.68 -5.79 -10.28
C MET A 1 -11.94 -4.99 -10.23
N SER A 2 -12.87 -5.47 -9.44
CA SER A 2 -14.13 -4.84 -9.10
C SER A 2 -14.12 -4.49 -7.62
N VAL A 3 -15.04 -3.61 -7.20
CA VAL A 3 -15.24 -3.32 -5.78
C VAL A 3 -15.64 -4.60 -5.06
N GLY A 4 -14.96 -4.90 -3.94
CA GLY A 4 -15.17 -6.12 -3.15
C GLY A 4 -14.20 -7.27 -3.47
N ASP A 5 -13.47 -7.20 -4.59
CA ASP A 5 -12.37 -8.14 -4.86
C ASP A 5 -11.25 -7.94 -3.83
N LYS A 6 -10.44 -8.99 -3.61
CA LYS A 6 -9.18 -8.84 -2.86
C LYS A 6 -8.33 -7.76 -3.53
N ALA A 7 -7.78 -6.85 -2.73
CA ALA A 7 -6.82 -5.88 -3.22
C ALA A 7 -5.59 -6.59 -3.82
N PRO A 8 -4.99 -6.07 -4.92
CA PRO A 8 -3.81 -6.68 -5.54
C PRO A 8 -2.64 -6.58 -4.60
N GLU A 9 -1.81 -7.62 -4.59
CA GLU A 9 -0.54 -7.57 -3.89
C GLU A 9 0.38 -6.54 -4.54
N PHE A 10 1.06 -5.76 -3.71
CA PHE A 10 2.15 -4.87 -4.10
C PHE A 10 3.11 -4.68 -2.93
N ALA A 11 4.32 -4.23 -3.23
CA ALA A 11 5.30 -3.82 -2.24
C ALA A 11 6.00 -2.54 -2.69
N LEU A 12 6.25 -1.65 -1.74
CA LEU A 12 6.91 -0.37 -1.97
C LEU A 12 7.95 -0.12 -0.86
N PRO A 13 9.03 0.62 -1.16
CA PRO A 13 9.91 1.11 -0.10
C PRO A 13 9.14 2.11 0.77
N ASP A 14 9.23 1.94 2.09
CA ASP A 14 8.78 2.92 3.06
C ASP A 14 9.59 4.21 2.90
N ALA A 15 8.91 5.35 2.85
CA ALA A 15 9.56 6.63 2.58
C ALA A 15 10.44 7.13 3.75
N ALA A 16 10.19 6.68 4.97
CA ALA A 16 10.93 7.07 6.16
C ALA A 16 12.14 6.15 6.42
N THR A 17 12.01 4.84 6.17
CA THR A 17 13.05 3.85 6.49
C THR A 17 13.78 3.28 5.28
N GLY A 18 13.17 3.33 4.09
CA GLY A 18 13.66 2.67 2.88
C GLY A 18 13.45 1.16 2.86
N GLU A 19 12.88 0.58 3.91
CA GLU A 19 12.57 -0.85 3.96
C GLU A 19 11.41 -1.19 3.04
N VAL A 20 11.45 -2.35 2.40
CA VAL A 20 10.34 -2.80 1.55
C VAL A 20 9.18 -3.26 2.44
N VAL A 21 8.01 -2.64 2.25
CA VAL A 21 6.77 -2.99 2.94
C VAL A 21 5.75 -3.50 1.91
N GLY A 22 5.18 -4.68 2.18
CA GLY A 22 4.12 -5.26 1.38
C GLY A 22 2.73 -4.88 1.88
N LEU A 23 1.73 -4.94 1.00
CA LEU A 23 0.33 -4.75 1.39
C LEU A 23 -0.10 -5.73 2.48
N ALA A 24 0.34 -6.99 2.38
CA ALA A 24 0.05 -8.05 3.34
C ALA A 24 0.49 -7.72 4.78
N ASP A 25 1.59 -6.98 4.93
CA ASP A 25 2.14 -6.59 6.24
C ASP A 25 1.27 -5.57 6.97
N LEU A 26 0.39 -4.88 6.24
CA LEU A 26 -0.51 -3.84 6.74
C LEU A 26 -1.95 -4.34 6.96
N LEU A 27 -2.22 -5.62 6.68
CA LEU A 27 -3.54 -6.22 6.86
C LEU A 27 -3.84 -6.51 8.34
N GLY A 28 -5.13 -6.68 8.65
CA GLY A 28 -5.63 -6.94 10.01
C GLY A 28 -6.40 -5.78 10.64
N GLN A 29 -6.44 -4.63 9.97
CA GLN A 29 -7.21 -3.45 10.34
C GLN A 29 -7.74 -2.72 9.09
N PRO A 30 -8.77 -1.86 9.20
CA PRO A 30 -9.21 -1.02 8.09
C PRO A 30 -8.04 -0.15 7.57
N LEU A 31 -7.80 -0.18 6.27
CA LEU A 31 -6.67 0.47 5.62
C LEU A 31 -7.18 1.37 4.48
N LEU A 32 -6.65 2.60 4.41
CA LEU A 32 -6.88 3.54 3.30
C LEU A 32 -5.56 3.75 2.56
N ILE A 33 -5.56 3.49 1.25
CA ILE A 33 -4.40 3.71 0.36
C ILE A 33 -4.75 4.83 -0.60
N TYR A 34 -3.87 5.83 -0.69
CA TYR A 34 -4.01 6.97 -1.59
C TYR A 34 -2.72 7.17 -2.38
N PHE A 35 -2.84 7.25 -3.70
CA PHE A 35 -1.71 7.56 -4.59
C PHE A 35 -1.71 9.05 -4.90
N GLY A 36 -0.73 9.77 -4.35
CA GLY A 36 -0.47 11.17 -4.65
C GLY A 36 0.65 11.31 -5.68
N ARG A 37 0.45 12.17 -6.69
CA ARG A 37 1.51 12.60 -7.61
C ARG A 37 1.97 14.00 -7.25
N GLY A 38 3.24 14.16 -6.92
CA GLY A 38 3.87 15.44 -6.67
C GLY A 38 5.35 15.43 -7.03
N THR A 39 5.93 16.62 -7.09
CA THR A 39 7.37 16.83 -7.29
C THR A 39 7.96 17.26 -5.95
N TRP A 40 8.17 16.29 -5.07
CA TRP A 40 8.87 16.48 -3.79
C TRP A 40 10.32 16.05 -3.94
#